data_AF-A0A365UEE0-F1
#
_entry.id   AF-A0A365UEE0-F1
#
_cell.length_a   1.000
_cell.length_b   1.000
_cell.length_c   1.000
_cell.angle_alpha   90.00
_cell.angle_beta   90.00
_cell.angle_gamma   90.00
#
_symmetry.space_group_name_H-M   'P 1'
#
loop_
_entity.id
_entity.type
_entity.pdbx_description
1 polymer ?
#
loop_
_entity_poly.entity_id
_entity_poly.type
_entity_poly.pdbx_seq_one_letter_code
_entity_poly.pdbx_strand_id
1 'polypeptide(L)'
;MPRWAMLSLLTLSALAAALGLRLGWMTATLDESAVIDRYAGRYVAAGGDRADCHAEPGAALFERVVVICTPPGRPGARHLWAVAPWGQLLRADTPGTRNADDREASG
;
A
#
# COMPACT_ATOMS: atom_id res chain seq x y z
N MET A 1 -7.05 32.30 34.96
CA MET A 1 -6.40 30.97 34.79
C MET A 1 -4.89 31.16 34.84
N PRO A 2 -4.11 30.25 35.46
CA PRO A 2 -2.66 30.39 35.49
C PRO A 2 -2.13 30.39 34.05
N ARG A 3 -1.37 31.44 33.70
CA ARG A 3 -0.75 31.66 32.38
C ARG A 3 -0.06 30.41 31.80
N TRP A 4 0.52 29.58 32.66
CA TRP A 4 1.12 28.29 32.29
C TRP A 4 0.11 27.27 31.76
N ALA A 5 -1.05 27.14 32.39
CA ALA A 5 -2.09 26.22 31.92
C ALA A 5 -2.65 26.66 30.57
N MET A 6 -2.78 27.97 30.35
CA MET A 6 -3.24 28.52 29.07
C MET A 6 -2.23 28.27 27.94
N LEU A 7 -0.93 28.43 28.22
CA LEU A 7 0.14 28.08 27.27
C LEU A 7 0.16 26.58 26.95
N SER A 8 0.06 25.71 27.96
CA SER A 8 0.01 24.26 27.75
C SER A 8 -1.20 23.82 26.94
N LEU A 9 -2.36 24.46 27.16
CA LEU A 9 -3.56 24.17 26.39
C LEU A 9 -3.40 24.60 24.93
N LEU A 10 -2.87 25.82 24.69
CA LEU A 10 -2.60 26.32 23.35
C LEU A 10 -1.61 25.44 22.60
N THR A 11 -0.54 24.99 23.24
CA THR A 11 0.44 24.10 22.59
C THR A 11 -0.17 22.75 22.27
N LEU A 12 -0.95 22.15 23.17
CA LEU A 12 -1.64 20.88 22.90
C LEU A 12 -2.62 21.02 21.73
N SER A 13 -3.43 22.08 21.71
CA SER A 13 -4.39 22.34 20.64
C SER A 13 -3.69 22.57 19.30
N ALA A 14 -2.59 23.33 19.29
CA ALA A 14 -1.79 23.54 18.09
C ALA A 14 -1.17 22.24 17.58
N LEU A 15 -0.66 21.39 18.48
CA LEU A 15 -0.12 20.08 18.12
C LEU A 15 -1.21 19.18 17.51
N ALA A 16 -2.38 19.11 18.15
CA ALA A 16 -3.51 18.34 17.66
C ALA A 16 -3.98 18.83 16.28
N ALA A 17 -4.06 20.15 16.08
CA ALA A 17 -4.40 20.74 14.78
C ALA A 17 -3.35 20.43 13.71
N ALA A 18 -2.06 20.53 14.03
CA ALA A 18 -0.98 20.20 13.10
C ALA A 18 -0.98 18.71 12.71
N LEU A 19 -1.21 17.81 13.68
CA LEU A 19 -1.35 16.38 13.42
C LEU A 19 -2.60 16.10 12.56
N GLY A 20 -3.74 16.70 12.89
CA GLY A 20 -4.97 16.57 12.12
C GLY A 20 -4.82 17.05 10.69
N LEU A 21 -4.19 18.20 10.48
CA LEU A 21 -3.90 18.74 9.15
C LEU A 21 -2.94 17.84 8.37
N ARG A 22 -1.89 17.32 9.02
CA ARG A 22 -0.93 16.41 8.38
C ARG A 22 -1.57 15.09 7.99
N LEU A 23 -2.37 14.51 8.86
CA LEU A 23 -3.11 13.27 8.59
C LEU A 23 -4.14 13.50 7.50
N GLY A 24 -4.89 14.61 7.56
CA GLY A 24 -5.83 15.03 6.53
C GLY A 24 -5.17 15.22 5.17
N TRP A 25 -4.00 15.86 5.15
CA TRP A 25 -3.18 16.01 3.94
C TRP A 25 -2.77 14.64 3.41
N MET A 26 -2.18 13.76 4.22
CA MET A 26 -1.80 12.40 3.80
C MET A 26 -2.99 11.60 3.28
N THR A 27 -4.19 11.76 3.86
CA THR A 27 -5.41 11.11 3.35
C THR A 27 -5.92 11.72 2.06
N ALA A 28 -5.78 13.04 1.88
CA ALA A 28 -6.18 13.74 0.66
C ALA A 28 -5.18 13.54 -0.50
N THR A 29 -3.90 13.31 -0.17
CA THR A 29 -2.83 12.99 -1.13
C THR A 29 -2.47 11.51 -1.13
N LEU A 30 -3.29 10.66 -0.52
CA LEU A 30 -3.27 9.22 -0.75
C LEU A 30 -3.85 9.01 -2.15
N ASP A 31 -3.00 9.33 -3.11
CA ASP A 31 -3.24 9.16 -4.53
C ASP A 31 -3.24 7.64 -4.73
N GLU A 32 -4.43 7.06 -4.75
CA GLU A 32 -4.64 5.62 -4.94
C GLU A 32 -3.87 5.12 -6.18
N SER A 33 -3.75 6.01 -7.18
CA SER A 33 -2.91 5.89 -8.36
C SER A 33 -1.41 5.71 -8.06
N ALA A 34 -0.83 6.44 -7.10
CA ALA A 34 0.60 6.33 -6.78
C ALA A 34 0.98 4.96 -6.17
N VAL A 35 0.06 4.34 -5.42
CA VAL A 35 0.24 2.97 -4.93
C VAL A 35 0.24 1.99 -6.09
N ILE A 36 -0.76 2.09 -6.97
CA ILE A 36 -0.87 1.24 -8.16
C ILE A 36 0.39 1.38 -9.02
N ASP A 37 0.85 2.61 -9.27
CA ASP A 37 2.02 2.92 -10.07
C ASP A 37 3.30 2.33 -9.51
N ARG A 38 3.45 2.33 -8.18
CA ARG A 38 4.62 1.76 -7.53
C ARG A 38 4.72 0.25 -7.77
N TYR A 39 3.62 -0.48 -7.65
CA TYR A 39 3.63 -1.95 -7.81
C TYR A 39 3.61 -2.36 -9.29
N ALA A 40 2.87 -1.65 -10.14
CA ALA A 40 2.97 -1.82 -11.59
C ALA A 40 4.40 -1.52 -12.08
N GLY A 41 5.06 -0.49 -11.53
CA GLY A 41 6.46 -0.19 -11.82
C GLY A 41 7.42 -1.32 -11.44
N ARG A 42 7.16 -2.04 -10.33
CA ARG A 42 7.94 -3.25 -9.97
C ARG A 42 7.74 -4.38 -10.97
N TYR A 43 6.54 -4.57 -11.47
CA TYR A 43 6.25 -5.56 -12.52
C TYR A 43 6.96 -5.21 -13.83
N VAL A 44 6.89 -3.94 -14.25
CA VAL A 44 7.58 -3.43 -15.44
C VAL A 44 9.10 -3.56 -15.32
N ALA A 45 9.67 -3.25 -14.15
CA ALA A 45 11.10 -3.43 -13.89
C ALA A 45 11.55 -4.90 -13.96
N ALA A 46 10.62 -5.85 -13.77
CA ALA A 46 10.86 -7.28 -13.94
C ALA A 46 10.63 -7.78 -15.39
N GLY A 47 10.34 -6.87 -16.33
CA GLY A 47 10.16 -7.16 -17.75
C GLY A 47 8.71 -7.40 -18.18
N GLY A 48 7.74 -7.10 -17.32
CA GLY A 48 6.32 -7.15 -17.67
C GLY A 48 5.82 -5.87 -18.36
N ASP A 49 4.61 -5.90 -18.92
CA ASP A 49 3.94 -4.71 -19.46
C ASP A 49 3.01 -4.09 -18.42
N ARG A 50 2.96 -2.76 -18.36
CA ARG A 50 2.02 -2.05 -17.50
C ARG A 50 0.56 -2.34 -17.87
N ALA A 51 0.28 -2.65 -19.13
CA ALA A 51 -1.05 -3.04 -19.60
C ALA A 51 -1.55 -4.37 -19.02
N ASP A 52 -0.65 -5.20 -18.49
CA ASP A 52 -1.00 -6.46 -17.84
C ASP A 52 -1.58 -6.25 -16.42
N CYS A 53 -1.50 -5.01 -15.91
CA CYS A 53 -1.82 -4.66 -14.54
C CYS A 53 -3.18 -3.98 -14.40
N HIS A 54 -3.95 -4.41 -13.40
CA HIS A 54 -5.15 -3.72 -12.92
C HIS A 54 -5.20 -3.73 -11.39
N ALA A 55 -6.06 -2.88 -10.83
CA ALA A 55 -6.24 -2.74 -9.40
C ALA A 55 -7.67 -3.11 -9.00
N GLU A 56 -7.80 -3.86 -7.92
CA GLU A 56 -9.07 -4.28 -7.34
C GLU A 56 -9.17 -3.78 -5.88
N PRO A 57 -10.38 -3.47 -5.38
CA PRO A 57 -10.57 -3.18 -3.95
C PRO A 57 -10.12 -4.36 -3.08
N GLY A 58 -9.49 -4.06 -1.95
CA GLY A 58 -9.11 -5.09 -1.00
C GLY A 58 -10.31 -5.80 -0.37
N ALA A 59 -10.18 -7.10 -0.12
CA ALA A 59 -11.25 -7.92 0.45
C ALA A 59 -11.19 -8.04 1.98
N ALA A 60 -10.12 -7.55 2.61
CA ALA A 60 -9.88 -7.68 4.05
C ALA A 60 -9.84 -6.32 4.78
N LEU A 61 -10.08 -6.32 6.09
CA LEU A 61 -10.22 -5.12 6.95
C LEU A 61 -9.04 -4.13 6.89
N PHE A 62 -7.84 -4.61 6.57
CA PHE A 62 -6.65 -3.79 6.39
C PHE A 62 -6.15 -3.77 4.95
N GLU A 63 -6.81 -4.44 4.02
CA GLU A 63 -6.45 -4.44 2.61
C GLU A 63 -7.25 -3.34 1.92
N ARG A 64 -6.57 -2.29 1.47
CA ARG A 64 -7.23 -1.20 0.74
C ARG A 64 -7.34 -1.52 -0.74
N VAL A 65 -6.24 -1.99 -1.33
CA VAL A 65 -6.14 -2.26 -2.76
C VAL A 65 -5.28 -3.49 -3.00
N VAL A 66 -5.62 -4.22 -4.04
CA VAL A 66 -4.84 -5.33 -4.58
C VAL A 66 -4.42 -4.97 -5.99
N VAL A 67 -3.11 -4.93 -6.24
CA VAL A 67 -2.57 -4.75 -7.59
C VAL A 67 -2.27 -6.12 -8.16
N ILE A 68 -2.87 -6.43 -9.30
CA ILE A 68 -2.76 -7.71 -9.98
C ILE A 68 -2.17 -7.45 -11.36
N CYS A 69 -1.06 -8.11 -11.69
CA CYS A 69 -0.46 -8.08 -13.02
C CYS A 69 -0.37 -9.50 -13.58
N THR A 70 -0.99 -9.74 -14.73
CA THR A 70 -1.07 -11.07 -15.35
C THR A 70 -0.53 -11.05 -16.77
N PRO A 71 0.63 -11.67 -17.05
CA PRO A 71 1.18 -11.68 -18.40
C PRO A 71 0.26 -12.44 -19.38
N PRO A 72 0.08 -11.93 -20.61
CA PRO A 72 -0.72 -12.60 -21.63
C PRO A 72 -0.12 -13.97 -21.95
N GLY A 73 -0.99 -14.98 -22.04
CA GLY A 73 -0.61 -16.37 -22.34
C GLY A 73 0.11 -17.11 -21.20
N ARG A 74 0.35 -16.50 -20.04
CA ARG A 74 0.98 -17.15 -18.87
C ARG A 74 0.27 -16.80 -17.56
N PRO A 75 -0.98 -17.23 -17.35
CA PRO A 75 -1.75 -16.91 -16.14
C PRO A 75 -1.12 -17.40 -14.84
N GLY A 76 -0.34 -18.49 -14.88
CA GLY A 76 0.41 -19.00 -13.72
C GLY A 76 1.53 -18.06 -13.24
N ALA A 77 2.00 -17.17 -14.11
CA ALA A 77 3.02 -16.18 -13.81
C ALA A 77 2.43 -14.85 -13.29
N ARG A 78 1.19 -14.87 -12.75
CA ARG A 78 0.57 -13.69 -12.13
C ARG A 78 1.39 -13.16 -10.96
N HIS A 79 1.39 -11.84 -10.81
CA HIS A 79 1.90 -11.12 -9.65
C HIS A 79 0.75 -10.42 -8.94
N LEU A 80 0.71 -10.53 -7.62
CA LEU A 80 -0.31 -9.92 -6.78
C LEU A 80 0.35 -9.24 -5.59
N TRP A 81 -0.05 -8.00 -5.32
CA TRP A 81 0.35 -7.23 -4.14
C TRP A 81 -0.88 -6.67 -3.42
N ALA A 82 -1.12 -7.15 -2.20
CA ALA A 82 -2.14 -6.62 -1.30
C ALA A 82 -1.53 -5.50 -0.46
N VAL A 83 -2.17 -4.33 -0.47
CA VAL A 83 -1.63 -3.10 0.11
C VAL A 83 -2.59 -2.51 1.15
N ALA A 84 -2.03 -2.09 2.28
CA ALA A 84 -2.77 -1.42 3.34
C ALA A 84 -3.12 0.04 3.01
N PRO A 85 -4.01 0.69 3.80
CA PRO A 85 -4.51 2.02 3.50
C PRO A 85 -3.46 3.12 3.34
N TRP A 86 -2.24 2.89 3.84
CA TRP A 86 -1.13 3.84 3.82
C TRP A 86 -0.01 3.40 2.87
N GLY A 87 -0.27 2.46 1.97
CA GLY A 87 0.71 1.99 0.98
C GLY A 87 1.67 0.92 1.51
N GLN A 88 1.44 0.35 2.71
CA GLN A 88 2.26 -0.74 3.22
C GLN A 88 1.93 -2.05 2.49
N LEU A 89 2.95 -2.82 2.12
CA LEU A 89 2.75 -4.17 1.59
C LEU A 89 2.28 -5.09 2.73
N LEU A 90 1.10 -5.68 2.58
CA LEU A 90 0.59 -6.69 3.50
C LEU A 90 0.96 -8.10 3.06
N ARG A 91 0.82 -8.37 1.76
CA ARG A 91 1.07 -9.69 1.17
C ARG A 91 1.49 -9.55 -0.28
N ALA A 92 2.44 -10.39 -0.70
CA ALA A 92 2.84 -10.51 -2.09
C ALA A 92 2.76 -11.99 -2.53
N ASP A 93 1.98 -12.26 -3.58
CA ASP A 93 1.95 -13.55 -4.25
C ASP A 93 2.53 -13.37 -5.66
N THR A 94 3.81 -13.67 -5.80
CA THR A 94 4.56 -13.59 -7.06
C THR A 94 5.17 -14.95 -7.36
N PRO A 95 5.54 -15.24 -8.63
CA PRO A 95 6.16 -16.52 -8.97
C PRO A 95 7.44 -16.80 -8.17
N GLY A 96 8.18 -15.75 -7.81
CA GLY A 96 9.37 -15.87 -6.96
C GLY A 96 9.06 -16.25 -5.51
N THR A 97 8.06 -15.59 -4.90
CA THR A 97 7.69 -15.87 -3.50
C THR A 97 6.95 -17.19 -3.34
N ARG A 98 6.08 -17.56 -4.29
CA ARG A 98 5.31 -18.81 -4.27
C ARG A 98 6.21 -20.05 -4.30
N ASN A 99 7.18 -20.06 -5.21
CA ASN A 99 8.16 -21.14 -5.32
C ASN A 99 9.06 -21.27 -4.08
N ALA A 100 9.23 -20.22 -3.27
CA ALA A 100 10.02 -20.30 -2.04
C ALA A 100 9.24 -21.03 -0.94
N ASP A 101 7.97 -20.67 -0.76
CA ASP A 101 7.03 -21.27 0.20
C ASP A 101 6.86 -22.78 -0.05
N ASP A 102 6.72 -23.19 -1.32
CA ASP A 102 6.59 -24.60 -1.72
C ASP A 102 7.82 -25.45 -1.35
N ARG A 103 9.02 -24.86 -1.34
CA ARG A 103 10.26 -25.57 -0.99
C ARG A 103 10.41 -25.76 0.51
N GLU A 104 10.02 -24.78 1.32
CA GLU A 104 10.06 -24.89 2.78
C GLU A 104 9.06 -25.92 3.31
N ALA A 105 7.89 -26.07 2.67
CA ALA A 105 6.89 -27.07 3.05
C ALA A 105 7.29 -28.54 2.75
N SER A 106 8.35 -28.76 1.97
CA SER A 106 8.78 -30.08 1.50
C SER A 106 10.02 -30.64 2.24
N GLY A 107 10.61 -29.89 3.17
CA GLY A 107 11.80 -30.27 3.95
C GLY A 107 11.46 -30.62 5.39
#